data_AF-B7IKG4-F1
#
_entry.id   AF-B7IKG4-F1
#
_cell.length_a   1.000
_cell.length_b   1.000
_cell.length_c   1.000
_cell.angle_alpha   90.00
_cell.angle_beta   90.00
_cell.angle_gamma   90.00
#
_symmetry.space_group_name_H-M   'P 1'
#
loop_
_entity.id
_entity.type
_entity.pdbx_description
1 polymer ?
#
loop_
_entity_poly.entity_id
_entity_poly.type
_entity_poly.pdbx_seq_one_letter_code
_entity_poly.pdbx_strand_id
1 'polypeptide(L)' 'MSIKIGDKNKIKNSNIGHQYNAPPPNKNKTFVERHPILISFLVSLVVGFILLFSFWKDIIDWIEKLF' A
#
# COMPACT_ATOMS: atom_id res chain seq x y z
N MET A 1 -0.18 38.70 24.58
CA MET A 1 0.19 38.11 23.28
C MET A 1 -1.09 37.92 22.47
N SER A 2 -1.32 38.67 21.40
CA SER A 2 -2.52 38.49 20.55
C SER A 2 -2.14 37.72 19.28
N ILE A 3 -2.66 36.52 19.11
CA ILE A 3 -2.50 35.76 17.87
C ILE A 3 -3.63 36.19 16.92
N LYS A 4 -3.29 36.91 15.84
CA LYS A 4 -4.24 37.22 14.75
C LYS A 4 -4.02 36.22 13.62
N ILE A 5 -4.95 35.27 13.44
CA ILE A 5 -4.94 34.30 12.35
C ILE A 5 -6.01 34.71 11.33
N GLY A 6 -5.57 35.40 10.27
CA GLY A 6 -6.31 35.65 9.02
C GLY A 6 -7.62 36.45 9.10
N ASP A 7 -7.93 37.17 8.01
CA ASP A 7 -9.29 37.60 7.71
C ASP A 7 -9.75 36.82 6.46
N LYS A 8 -10.90 36.16 6.54
CA LYS A 8 -11.51 35.31 5.49
C LYS A 8 -10.71 34.09 4.96
N ASN A 9 -9.65 33.64 5.63
CA ASN A 9 -8.92 32.44 5.20
C ASN A 9 -9.62 31.14 5.62
N LYS A 10 -9.81 30.20 4.68
CA LYS A 10 -10.27 28.84 4.95
C LYS A 10 -9.08 27.94 5.29
N ILE A 11 -8.89 27.68 6.57
CA ILE A 11 -7.88 26.72 7.05
C ILE A 11 -8.50 25.33 7.02
N LYS A 12 -7.95 24.41 6.22
CA LYS A 12 -8.37 23.02 6.14
C LYS A 12 -7.17 22.11 6.41
N ASN A 13 -7.38 21.01 7.13
CA ASN A 13 -6.37 20.00 7.45
C ASN A 13 -5.05 20.56 8.04
N SER A 14 -5.13 21.61 8.86
CA SER A 14 -3.96 22.21 9.49
C SER A 14 -3.94 21.95 10.99
N ASN A 15 -2.76 21.70 11.52
CA ASN A 15 -2.52 21.56 12.94
C ASN A 15 -1.91 22.87 13.46
N ILE A 16 -2.64 23.62 14.28
CA ILE A 16 -2.22 24.94 14.76
C ILE A 16 -2.02 24.86 16.28
N GLY A 17 -0.77 25.00 16.71
CA GLY A 17 -0.33 24.92 18.11
C GLY A 17 0.61 23.74 18.38
N HIS A 18 1.14 23.66 19.60
CA HIS A 18 1.87 22.49 20.09
C HIS A 18 0.86 21.45 20.59
N GLN A 19 0.45 20.51 19.74
CA GLN A 19 -0.34 19.36 20.19
C GLN A 19 0.56 18.35 20.92
N TYR A 20 0.63 18.45 22.24
CA TYR A 20 1.07 17.32 23.06
C TYR A 20 0.03 16.20 22.90
N ASN A 21 0.45 15.06 22.34
CA ASN A 21 -0.36 13.88 22.01
C ASN A 21 -1.30 14.00 20.79
N ALA A 22 -0.87 14.69 19.72
CA ALA A 22 -1.53 14.50 18.42
C ALA A 22 -1.45 13.01 18.03
N PRO A 23 -2.57 12.30 17.76
CA PRO A 23 -2.49 10.99 17.16
C PRO A 23 -1.72 11.12 15.83
N PRO A 24 -0.86 10.15 15.47
CA PRO A 24 -0.11 10.20 14.23
C PRO A 24 -1.09 10.44 13.07
N PRO A 25 -0.71 11.24 12.06
CA PRO A 25 -1.58 11.51 10.92
C PRO A 25 -2.14 10.19 10.42
N ASN A 26 -3.46 10.13 10.26
CA ASN A 26 -4.19 8.93 9.88
C ASN A 26 -3.58 8.41 8.57
N LYS A 27 -2.65 7.46 8.68
CA LYS A 27 -1.96 6.90 7.51
C LYS A 27 -3.04 6.14 6.77
N ASN A 28 -3.50 6.70 5.67
CA ASN A 28 -4.48 6.04 4.82
C ASN A 28 -3.91 4.67 4.45
N LYS A 29 -4.53 3.61 4.98
CA LYS A 29 -4.12 2.24 4.69
C LYS A 29 -4.12 2.04 3.18
N THR A 30 -3.07 1.43 2.64
CA THR A 30 -3.02 1.16 1.20
C THR A 30 -4.14 0.19 0.82
N PHE A 31 -4.55 0.18 -0.45
CA PHE A 31 -5.63 -0.68 -0.94
C PHE A 31 -5.41 -2.16 -0.59
N VAL A 32 -4.14 -2.59 -0.60
CA VAL A 32 -3.70 -3.94 -0.22
C VAL A 32 -4.01 -4.25 1.26
N GLU A 33 -3.74 -3.30 2.16
CA GLU A 33 -4.02 -3.45 3.59
C GLU A 33 -5.52 -3.40 3.89
N ARG A 34 -6.29 -2.70 3.05
CA ARG A 34 -7.74 -2.57 3.22
C ARG A 34 -8.49 -3.81 2.74
N HIS A 35 -8.00 -4.49 1.70
CA HIS A 35 -8.65 -5.66 1.10
C HIS A 35 -7.67 -6.83 0.88
N PRO A 36 -7.13 -7.42 1.95
CA PRO A 36 -6.15 -8.50 1.84
C PRO A 36 -6.68 -9.71 1.07
N ILE A 37 -7.97 -10.06 1.25
CA ILE A 37 -8.60 -11.21 0.58
C ILE A 37 -8.65 -11.02 -0.93
N LEU A 38 -8.97 -9.80 -1.41
CA LEU A 38 -9.06 -9.51 -2.83
C LEU A 38 -7.69 -9.59 -3.50
N ILE A 39 -6.65 -9.11 -2.82
CA ILE A 39 -5.27 -9.22 -3.30
C ILE A 39 -4.82 -10.68 -3.32
N SER A 40 -5.10 -11.45 -2.26
CA SER A 40 -4.78 -12.88 -2.23
C SER A 40 -5.48 -13.64 -3.35
N PHE A 41 -6.73 -13.31 -3.66
CA PHE A 41 -7.46 -13.89 -4.78
C PHE A 41 -6.83 -13.53 -6.13
N LEU A 42 -6.48 -12.27 -6.35
CA LEU A 42 -5.83 -11.81 -7.57
C LEU A 42 -4.46 -12.48 -7.78
N VAL A 43 -3.66 -12.58 -6.72
CA VAL A 43 -2.36 -13.28 -6.75
C VAL A 43 -2.56 -14.76 -7.06
N SER A 44 -3.54 -15.42 -6.45
CA SER A 44 -3.86 -16.82 -6.74
C SER A 44 -4.26 -17.02 -8.21
N LEU A 45 -5.06 -16.12 -8.78
CA LEU A 45 -5.44 -16.16 -10.19
C LEU A 45 -4.22 -16.01 -11.10
N VAL A 46 -3.35 -15.04 -10.81
CA VAL A 46 -2.12 -14.81 -11.57
C VAL A 46 -1.19 -16.02 -11.50
N VAL A 47 -0.95 -16.57 -10.30
CA VAL A 47 -0.12 -17.77 -10.13
C VAL A 47 -0.70 -18.97 -10.87
N GLY A 48 -2.02 -19.20 -10.73
CA GLY A 48 -2.72 -20.25 -11.47
C GLY A 48 -2.53 -20.08 -12.98
N PHE A 49 -2.68 -18.86 -13.50
CA PHE A 49 -2.48 -18.57 -14.91
C PHE A 49 -1.04 -18.82 -15.37
N ILE A 50 -0.03 -18.44 -14.59
CA ILE A 50 1.39 -18.69 -14.90
C ILE A 50 1.68 -20.20 -14.94
N LEU A 51 1.02 -20.99 -14.08
CA LEU A 51 1.17 -22.46 -14.07
C LEU A 51 0.66 -23.14 -15.35
N LEU A 52 -0.23 -22.50 -16.13
CA LEU A 52 -0.75 -23.08 -17.38
C LEU A 52 0.25 -23.08 -18.55
N PHE A 53 1.33 -22.30 -18.47
CA PHE A 53 2.23 -22.17 -19.60
C PHE A 53 3.16 -23.37 -19.76
N SER A 54 3.49 -23.73 -21.00
CA SER A 54 4.34 -24.89 -21.29
C SER A 54 5.84 -24.68 -20.99
N PHE A 55 6.28 -23.47 -20.66
CA PHE A 55 7.69 -23.13 -20.44
C PHE A 55 8.28 -23.68 -19.13
N TRP A 56 7.46 -24.29 -18.26
CA TRP A 56 7.95 -24.87 -16.99
C TRP A 56 9.03 -25.92 -17.21
N LYS A 57 8.96 -26.66 -18.33
CA LYS A 57 9.98 -27.64 -18.69
C LYS A 57 11.36 -26.98 -18.84
N ASP A 58 11.44 -25.86 -19.55
CA ASP A 58 12.69 -25.13 -19.75
C ASP A 58 13.23 -24.54 -18.44
N ILE A 59 12.33 -24.11 -17.54
CA ILE A 59 12.69 -23.63 -16.19
C ILE A 59 13.26 -24.77 -15.35
N ILE A 60 12.62 -25.94 -15.34
CA ILE A 60 13.08 -27.12 -14.60
C ILE A 60 14.44 -27.58 -15.14
N ASP A 61 14.58 -27.73 -16.45
CA ASP A 61 15.84 -28.12 -17.10
C ASP A 61 16.97 -27.11 -16.80
N TRP A 62 16.65 -25.82 -16.63
CA TRP A 62 17.62 -24.81 -16.21
C TRP A 62 18.02 -24.96 -14.74
N ILE A 63 17.06 -25.20 -13.83
CA ILE A 63 17.34 -25.44 -12.41
C ILE A 63 18.18 -26.70 -12.22
N GLU A 64 17.88 -27.77 -12.94
CA GLU A 64 18.63 -29.03 -12.86
C GLU A 64 20.09 -28.88 -13.31
N LYS A 65 20.39 -27.96 -14.23
CA LYS A 65 21.78 -27.67 -14.66
C LYS A 65 22.56 -26.81 -13.66
N LEU A 66 21.90 -26.20 -12.68
CA LEU A 66 22.54 -25.38 -11.65
C LEU A 66 23.07 -26.21 -10.46
N PHE A 67 22.58 -27.44 -10.29
CA PHE A 67 22.98 -28.37 -9.23
C PHE A 67 23.79 -29.54 -9.81
#